data_AF-A0A7Y9FCD0-F1
#
_entry.id   AF-A0A7Y9FCD0-F1
#
_cell.length_a   1.000
_cell.length_b   1.000
_cell.length_c   1.000
_cell.angle_alpha   90.00
_cell.angle_beta   90.00
_cell.angle_gamma   90.00
#
_symmetry.space_group_name_H-M   'P 1'
#
loop_
_entity.id
_entity.type
_entity.pdbx_description
1 polymer ?
#
loop_
_entity_poly.entity_id
_entity_poly.type
_entity_poly.pdbx_seq_one_letter_code
_entity_poly.pdbx_strand_id
1 'polypeptide(L)'
;MNENSTTRPSRRLLTPRRAVAAVGVVAVAGAGLALGTSVAGADDPTDQYGTNQAGLTYGSLFDSTSPDHEPDLIRVLATNGREGYAYQRDLNPPELEPANPEEAGELQDARDQKAAAAFVDALADELNTRLATTPDDAVDAYRAAVDASHARSDNRVQDTLATTLTALGADEDDAQQTAAIDDALQAAAEAVQREIPVYESDGTTQIGVFISG
;
A
#
# COMPACT_ATOMS: atom_id res chain seq x y z
N MET A 1 -27.96 -22.02 52.98
CA MET A 1 -27.05 -22.31 51.86
C MET A 1 -27.09 -21.14 50.91
N ASN A 2 -25.99 -20.39 50.89
CA ASN A 2 -25.75 -19.25 50.02
C ASN A 2 -25.02 -19.77 48.79
N GLU A 3 -25.33 -19.27 47.59
CA GLU A 3 -24.31 -18.99 46.58
C GLU A 3 -24.88 -18.11 45.47
N ASN A 4 -24.30 -16.91 45.38
CA ASN A 4 -24.59 -15.82 44.49
C ASN A 4 -23.56 -15.89 43.35
N SER A 5 -23.96 -16.30 42.15
CA SER A 5 -23.08 -16.37 40.98
C SER A 5 -23.28 -15.16 40.08
N THR A 6 -22.43 -14.16 40.32
CA THR A 6 -22.30 -12.91 39.56
C THR A 6 -21.90 -13.19 38.10
N THR A 7 -22.83 -12.98 37.17
CA THR A 7 -22.58 -12.95 35.72
C THR A 7 -21.76 -11.70 35.37
N ARG A 8 -20.52 -11.85 34.89
CA ARG A 8 -19.75 -10.75 34.28
C ARG A 8 -20.13 -10.63 32.79
N PRO A 9 -20.48 -9.45 32.27
CA PRO A 9 -20.72 -9.27 30.85
C PRO A 9 -19.40 -9.21 30.08
N SER A 10 -19.26 -10.08 29.08
CA SER A 10 -18.16 -10.09 28.12
C SER A 10 -18.24 -8.86 27.21
N ARG A 11 -17.28 -7.94 27.33
CA ARG A 11 -17.07 -6.86 26.34
C ARG A 11 -16.41 -7.46 25.10
N ARG A 12 -17.20 -7.76 24.07
CA ARG A 12 -16.69 -7.90 22.69
C ARG A 12 -16.27 -6.51 22.22
N LEU A 13 -14.98 -6.32 21.97
CA LEU A 13 -14.46 -5.16 21.26
C LEU A 13 -14.86 -5.29 19.79
N LEU A 14 -15.68 -4.36 19.29
CA LEU A 14 -15.93 -4.19 17.87
C LEU A 14 -14.71 -3.52 17.25
N THR A 15 -13.98 -4.22 16.41
CA THR A 15 -13.01 -3.62 15.48
C THR A 15 -13.80 -2.93 14.36
N PRO A 16 -13.57 -1.63 14.08
CA PRO A 16 -14.32 -0.93 13.04
C PRO A 16 -13.77 -1.29 11.65
N ARG A 17 -14.54 -2.04 10.85
CA ARG A 17 -14.32 -2.20 9.41
C ARG A 17 -14.46 -0.83 8.72
N ARG A 18 -13.35 -0.30 8.20
CA ARG A 18 -13.35 0.96 7.44
C ARG A 18 -13.66 0.67 5.97
N ALA A 19 -14.89 0.97 5.57
CA ALA A 19 -15.30 0.98 4.17
C ALA A 19 -14.67 2.17 3.45
N VAL A 20 -13.89 1.93 2.41
CA VAL A 20 -13.40 2.98 1.51
C VAL A 20 -14.34 3.05 0.31
N ALA A 21 -15.09 4.14 0.24
CA ALA A 21 -15.98 4.45 -0.88
C ALA A 21 -15.17 5.04 -2.03
N ALA A 22 -15.16 4.34 -3.17
CA ALA A 22 -14.58 4.84 -4.41
C ALA A 22 -15.59 5.73 -5.12
N VAL A 23 -15.33 7.05 -5.25
CA VAL A 23 -16.03 7.88 -6.26
C VAL A 23 -15.15 9.03 -6.75
N GLY A 24 -14.78 8.93 -8.04
CA GLY A 24 -15.19 9.90 -9.07
C GLY A 24 -14.49 11.26 -9.12
N VAL A 25 -13.52 11.36 -10.03
CA VAL A 25 -12.87 12.59 -10.51
C VAL A 25 -13.90 13.61 -11.03
N VAL A 26 -13.83 14.85 -10.56
CA VAL A 26 -14.44 16.01 -11.21
C VAL A 26 -13.40 17.12 -11.31
N ALA A 27 -12.94 17.39 -12.54
CA ALA A 27 -12.08 18.50 -12.89
C ALA A 27 -12.92 19.77 -13.05
N VAL A 28 -12.56 20.86 -12.37
CA VAL A 28 -13.05 22.20 -12.71
C VAL A 28 -11.90 23.19 -12.68
N ALA A 29 -11.62 23.74 -13.86
CA ALA A 29 -10.64 24.79 -14.12
C ALA A 29 -11.06 26.12 -13.49
N GLY A 30 -10.09 26.88 -12.97
CA GLY A 30 -10.28 28.25 -12.47
C GLY A 30 -8.98 29.03 -12.49
N ALA A 31 -8.89 29.97 -13.42
CA ALA A 31 -7.71 30.76 -13.77
C ALA A 31 -7.36 31.89 -12.77
N GLY A 32 -6.08 32.23 -12.69
CA GLY A 32 -5.57 33.45 -12.05
C GLY A 32 -4.23 33.88 -12.67
N LEU A 33 -4.28 34.91 -13.53
CA LEU A 33 -3.13 35.54 -14.21
C LEU A 33 -2.32 36.44 -13.27
N ALA A 34 -0.98 36.37 -13.36
CA ALA A 34 -0.08 37.48 -13.06
C ALA A 34 1.17 37.42 -13.95
N LEU A 35 1.44 38.50 -14.68
CA LEU A 35 2.55 38.66 -15.63
C LEU A 35 3.81 39.18 -14.90
N GLY A 36 4.93 38.48 -15.04
CA GLY A 36 6.26 38.97 -14.70
C GLY A 36 7.25 38.50 -15.76
N THR A 37 7.84 39.43 -16.50
CA THR A 37 8.85 39.15 -17.53
C THR A 37 10.23 39.03 -16.91
N SER A 38 10.93 37.92 -17.15
CA SER A 38 12.38 37.83 -16.95
C SER A 38 13.05 37.05 -18.09
N VAL A 39 14.20 37.61 -18.45
CA VAL A 39 15.12 37.33 -19.55
C VAL A 39 15.51 35.86 -19.75
N ALA A 40 15.59 35.45 -21.02
CA ALA A 40 16.07 34.15 -21.48
C ALA A 40 17.55 33.92 -21.10
N GLY A 41 17.76 33.02 -20.12
CA GLY A 41 18.95 32.18 -20.00
C GLY A 41 18.58 30.78 -20.48
N ALA A 42 19.55 29.98 -20.91
CA ALA A 42 19.32 28.62 -21.40
C ALA A 42 18.45 27.82 -20.42
N ASP A 43 17.34 27.25 -20.91
CA ASP A 43 16.34 26.53 -20.11
C ASP A 43 17.00 25.41 -19.29
N ASP A 44 17.27 25.68 -18.00
CA ASP A 44 17.55 24.63 -17.04
C ASP A 44 16.21 23.92 -16.78
N PRO A 45 16.07 22.60 -17.00
CA PRO A 45 14.80 21.91 -16.79
C PRO A 45 14.34 21.91 -15.32
N THR A 46 15.12 22.49 -14.40
CA THR A 46 14.72 22.76 -13.01
C THR A 46 14.09 24.15 -12.80
N ASP A 47 14.24 25.09 -13.75
CA ASP A 47 13.66 26.46 -13.66
C ASP A 47 12.12 26.48 -13.64
N GLN A 48 11.50 25.35 -14.00
CA GLN A 48 10.06 25.12 -13.96
C GLN A 48 9.53 24.78 -12.55
N TYR A 49 10.40 24.44 -11.60
CA TYR A 49 10.01 24.10 -10.23
C TYR A 49 10.18 25.28 -9.28
N GLY A 50 9.30 25.36 -8.28
CA GLY A 50 9.50 26.28 -7.18
C GLY A 50 10.61 25.79 -6.26
N THR A 51 11.36 26.71 -5.65
CA THR A 51 12.32 26.39 -4.58
C THR A 51 11.79 26.91 -3.25
N ASN A 52 11.84 26.10 -2.20
CA ASN A 52 11.42 26.51 -0.87
C ASN A 52 12.55 27.17 -0.06
N GLN A 53 12.27 27.58 1.18
CA GLN A 53 13.26 28.24 2.05
C GLN A 53 14.47 27.37 2.42
N ALA A 54 14.33 26.05 2.32
CA ALA A 54 15.41 25.10 2.55
C ALA A 54 16.27 24.85 1.29
N GLY A 55 15.94 25.49 0.17
CA GLY A 55 16.62 25.28 -1.11
C GLY A 55 16.15 24.05 -1.87
N LEU A 56 15.07 23.38 -1.43
CA LEU A 56 14.54 22.19 -2.08
C LEU A 56 13.59 22.57 -3.22
N THR A 57 13.72 21.85 -4.34
CA THR A 57 12.81 21.99 -5.48
C THR A 57 11.51 21.23 -5.22
N TYR A 58 10.37 21.84 -5.53
CA TYR A 58 9.06 21.21 -5.37
C TYR A 58 8.21 21.34 -6.63
N GLY A 59 7.52 20.27 -6.99
CA GLY A 59 6.80 20.21 -8.25
C GLY A 59 6.10 18.88 -8.52
N SER A 60 5.60 18.74 -9.73
CA SER A 60 4.91 17.54 -10.20
C SER A 60 5.79 16.79 -11.17
N LEU A 61 5.82 15.45 -11.08
CA LEU A 61 6.52 14.60 -12.04
C LEU A 61 6.02 14.78 -13.48
N PHE A 62 4.74 15.15 -13.64
CA PHE A 62 4.16 15.44 -14.97
C PHE A 62 4.83 16.60 -15.71
N ASP A 63 5.48 17.51 -14.98
CA ASP A 63 6.18 18.63 -15.58
C ASP A 63 7.62 18.23 -15.96
N SER A 64 8.15 17.12 -15.43
CA SER A 64 9.52 16.68 -15.67
C SER A 64 9.73 16.18 -17.11
N THR A 65 10.77 16.71 -17.75
CA THR A 65 11.18 16.30 -19.11
C THR A 65 12.22 15.16 -19.11
N SER A 66 12.79 14.82 -17.95
CA SER A 66 13.78 13.74 -17.80
C SER A 66 13.82 13.22 -16.34
N PRO A 67 14.09 11.92 -16.10
CA PRO A 67 14.24 11.37 -14.75
C PRO A 67 15.32 12.07 -13.90
N ASP A 68 16.35 12.61 -14.56
CA ASP A 68 17.44 13.32 -13.89
C ASP A 68 17.03 14.72 -13.37
N HIS A 69 15.83 15.20 -13.74
CA HIS A 69 15.33 16.54 -13.44
C HIS A 69 14.00 16.47 -12.68
N GLU A 70 13.87 15.50 -11.79
CA GLU A 70 12.75 15.40 -10.86
C GLU A 70 12.96 16.34 -9.66
N PRO A 71 11.88 16.90 -9.10
CA PRO A 71 11.98 17.76 -7.93
C PRO A 71 12.28 16.94 -6.66
N ASP A 72 12.97 17.54 -5.69
CA ASP A 72 13.25 16.93 -4.38
C ASP A 72 11.95 16.58 -3.63
N LEU A 73 10.92 17.42 -3.83
CA LEU A 73 9.59 17.33 -3.24
C LEU A 73 8.56 17.10 -4.36
N ILE A 74 8.05 15.87 -4.44
CA ILE A 74 7.10 15.44 -5.46
C ILE A 74 5.68 15.59 -4.94
N ARG A 75 4.85 16.24 -5.75
CA ARG A 75 3.43 16.47 -5.46
C ARG A 75 2.66 15.16 -5.41
N VAL A 76 1.98 14.91 -4.30
CA VAL A 76 1.18 13.71 -4.04
C VAL A 76 -0.15 14.06 -3.37
N LEU A 77 -1.11 13.15 -3.46
CA LEU A 77 -2.38 13.24 -2.74
C LEU A 77 -2.32 12.37 -1.48
N ALA A 78 -2.41 12.98 -0.31
CA ALA A 78 -2.46 12.26 0.95
C ALA A 78 -3.78 11.50 1.12
N THR A 79 -3.78 10.49 2.00
CA THR A 79 -4.95 9.67 2.35
C THR A 79 -6.13 10.47 2.92
N ASN A 80 -5.88 11.67 3.43
CA ASN A 80 -6.90 12.60 3.90
C ASN A 80 -7.47 13.50 2.79
N GLY A 81 -7.10 13.28 1.52
CA GLY A 81 -7.53 14.04 0.36
C GLY A 81 -6.85 15.41 0.21
N ARG A 82 -5.84 15.72 1.04
CA ARG A 82 -5.06 16.95 0.90
C ARG A 82 -3.89 16.73 -0.05
N GLU A 83 -3.70 17.67 -0.96
CA GLU A 83 -2.51 17.73 -1.80
C GLU A 83 -1.33 18.29 -1.01
N GLY A 84 -0.16 17.70 -1.20
CA GLY A 84 1.10 18.16 -0.64
C GLY A 84 2.27 17.53 -1.35
N TYR A 85 3.40 17.43 -0.67
CA TYR A 85 4.66 17.00 -1.26
C TYR A 85 5.32 15.91 -0.42
N ALA A 86 5.78 14.84 -1.05
CA ALA A 86 6.59 13.81 -0.45
C ALA A 86 8.03 13.92 -0.97
N TYR A 87 9.01 13.53 -0.16
CA TYR A 87 10.39 13.50 -0.62
C TYR A 87 10.57 12.43 -1.69
N GLN A 88 11.31 12.76 -2.76
CA GLN A 88 11.65 11.81 -3.81
C GLN A 88 12.32 10.55 -3.26
N ARG A 89 13.30 10.70 -2.36
CA ARG A 89 13.98 9.58 -1.66
C ARG A 89 13.05 8.70 -0.83
N ASP A 90 11.90 9.21 -0.38
CA ASP A 90 10.96 8.40 0.39
C ASP A 90 10.05 7.60 -0.57
N LEU A 91 9.72 8.19 -1.73
CA LEU A 91 8.97 7.55 -2.81
C LEU A 91 9.79 6.44 -3.47
N ASN A 92 11.02 6.75 -3.88
CA ASN A 92 11.98 5.87 -4.52
C ASN A 92 13.23 5.73 -3.62
N PRO A 93 13.15 4.93 -2.55
CA PRO A 93 14.29 4.70 -1.69
C PRO A 93 15.34 3.87 -2.44
N PRO A 94 16.64 4.18 -2.26
CA PRO A 94 17.71 3.45 -2.94
C PRO A 94 17.73 1.96 -2.59
N GLU A 95 17.18 1.58 -1.42
CA GLU A 95 17.05 0.17 -1.03
C GLU A 95 16.05 -0.63 -1.88
N LEU A 96 15.19 0.04 -2.66
CA LEU A 96 14.22 -0.60 -3.56
C LEU A 96 14.59 -0.46 -5.05
N GLU A 97 15.73 0.17 -5.35
CA GLU A 97 16.26 0.26 -6.72
C GLU A 97 17.29 -0.85 -6.95
N PRO A 98 16.94 -1.94 -7.66
CA PRO A 98 17.89 -3.01 -7.91
C PRO A 98 19.00 -2.55 -8.86
N ALA A 99 20.26 -2.78 -8.50
CA ALA A 99 21.39 -2.44 -9.38
C ALA A 99 21.53 -3.42 -10.56
N ASN A 100 20.93 -4.61 -10.46
CA ASN A 100 21.02 -5.66 -11.46
C ASN A 100 19.82 -6.64 -11.38
N PRO A 101 19.61 -7.50 -12.39
CA PRO A 101 18.47 -8.44 -12.39
C PRO A 101 18.46 -9.47 -11.26
N GLU A 102 19.62 -9.86 -10.70
CA GLU A 102 19.69 -10.82 -9.59
C GLU A 102 19.18 -10.17 -8.31
N GLU A 103 19.67 -8.98 -7.99
CA GLU A 103 19.20 -8.17 -6.86
C GLU A 103 17.71 -7.80 -6.99
N ALA A 104 17.22 -7.58 -8.22
CA ALA A 104 15.79 -7.39 -8.46
C ALA A 104 14.96 -8.62 -8.04
N GLY A 105 15.47 -9.83 -8.31
CA GLY A 105 14.84 -11.08 -7.87
C GLY A 105 14.82 -11.20 -6.35
N GLU A 106 15.95 -10.91 -5.69
CA GLU A 106 16.04 -10.95 -4.23
C GLU A 106 15.08 -9.97 -3.54
N LEU A 107 14.95 -8.75 -4.08
CA LEU A 107 13.98 -7.76 -3.58
C LEU A 107 12.53 -8.22 -3.77
N GLN A 108 12.23 -8.86 -4.90
CA GLN A 108 10.90 -9.45 -5.15
C GLN A 108 10.62 -10.58 -4.17
N ASP A 109 11.55 -11.51 -3.99
CA ASP A 109 11.40 -12.64 -3.07
C ASP A 109 11.25 -12.16 -1.62
N ALA A 110 12.01 -11.15 -1.20
CA ALA A 110 11.87 -10.58 0.14
C ALA A 110 10.50 -9.93 0.36
N ARG A 111 9.95 -9.27 -0.66
CA ARG A 111 8.60 -8.70 -0.61
C ARG A 111 7.54 -9.78 -0.57
N ASP A 112 7.67 -10.81 -1.40
CA ASP A 112 6.75 -11.95 -1.44
C ASP A 112 6.75 -12.71 -0.11
N GLN A 113 7.91 -12.97 0.49
CA GLN A 113 8.01 -13.58 1.81
C GLN A 113 7.31 -12.75 2.89
N LYS A 114 7.48 -11.42 2.85
CA LYS A 114 6.81 -10.52 3.80
C LYS A 114 5.29 -10.54 3.61
N ALA A 115 4.81 -10.48 2.36
CA ALA A 115 3.39 -10.55 2.03
C ALA A 115 2.79 -11.91 2.43
N ALA A 116 3.48 -13.00 2.11
CA ALA A 116 3.08 -14.36 2.41
C ALA A 116 3.01 -14.65 3.92
N ALA A 117 3.97 -14.15 4.70
CA ALA A 117 3.93 -14.27 6.15
C ALA A 117 2.68 -13.56 6.72
N ALA A 118 2.41 -12.33 6.27
CA ALA A 118 1.21 -11.59 6.69
C ALA A 118 -0.09 -12.25 6.23
N PHE A 119 -0.10 -12.85 5.02
CA PHE A 119 -1.23 -13.63 4.51
C PHE A 119 -1.54 -14.80 5.44
N VAL A 120 -0.53 -15.61 5.79
CA VAL A 120 -0.69 -16.77 6.67
C VAL A 120 -1.12 -16.34 8.07
N ASP A 121 -0.51 -15.29 8.63
CA ASP A 121 -0.87 -14.78 9.96
C ASP A 121 -2.32 -14.32 10.01
N ALA A 122 -2.76 -13.53 9.01
CA ALA A 122 -4.14 -13.06 8.92
C ALA A 122 -5.14 -14.21 8.72
N LEU A 123 -4.78 -15.21 7.90
CA LEU A 123 -5.61 -16.38 7.67
C LEU A 123 -5.71 -17.25 8.94
N ALA A 124 -4.61 -17.44 9.66
CA ALA A 124 -4.58 -18.16 10.93
C ALA A 124 -5.44 -17.47 12.00
N ASP A 125 -5.38 -16.13 12.07
CA ASP A 125 -6.17 -15.32 12.99
C ASP A 125 -7.68 -15.40 12.67
N GLU A 126 -8.07 -15.24 11.40
CA GLU A 126 -9.49 -15.27 11.00
C GLU A 126 -10.10 -16.67 11.15
N LEU A 127 -9.35 -17.72 10.80
CA LEU A 127 -9.78 -19.11 10.98
C LEU A 127 -9.60 -19.59 12.43
N ASN A 128 -9.00 -18.77 13.30
CA ASN A 128 -8.67 -19.10 14.69
C ASN A 128 -7.98 -20.48 14.81
N THR A 129 -7.06 -20.76 13.89
CA THR A 129 -6.33 -22.03 13.78
C THR A 129 -4.83 -21.79 13.72
N ARG A 130 -4.03 -22.81 14.04
CA ARG A 130 -2.59 -22.75 13.80
C ARG A 130 -2.28 -23.38 12.45
N LEU A 131 -1.81 -22.57 11.53
CA LEU A 131 -1.31 -23.04 10.24
C LEU A 131 0.15 -23.48 10.44
N ALA A 132 0.41 -24.78 10.28
CA ALA A 132 1.77 -25.30 10.26
C ALA A 132 2.29 -25.25 8.83
N THR A 133 2.86 -24.11 8.43
CA THR A 133 3.41 -23.89 7.08
C THR A 133 4.89 -23.53 7.12
N THR A 134 5.62 -23.85 6.06
CA THR A 134 6.97 -23.34 5.85
C THR A 134 6.92 -21.98 5.13
N PRO A 135 8.00 -21.18 5.16
CA PRO A 135 8.06 -19.92 4.40
C PRO A 135 7.85 -20.11 2.89
N ASP A 136 8.39 -21.19 2.31
CA ASP A 136 8.25 -21.48 0.88
C ASP A 136 6.79 -21.86 0.54
N ASP A 137 6.18 -22.73 1.35
CA ASP A 137 4.77 -23.11 1.18
C ASP A 137 3.83 -21.89 1.35
N ALA A 138 4.18 -20.97 2.25
CA ALA A 138 3.42 -19.73 2.45
C ALA A 138 3.47 -18.83 1.20
N VAL A 139 4.66 -18.72 0.58
CA VAL A 139 4.83 -17.94 -0.66
C VAL A 139 4.05 -18.58 -1.81
N ASP A 140 4.11 -19.89 -1.96
CA ASP A 140 3.36 -20.61 -3.00
C ASP A 140 1.85 -20.47 -2.80
N ALA A 141 1.37 -20.58 -1.56
CA ALA A 141 -0.03 -20.36 -1.20
C ALA A 141 -0.49 -18.92 -1.51
N TYR A 142 0.32 -17.93 -1.14
CA TYR A 142 0.05 -16.52 -1.42
C TYR A 142 0.00 -16.24 -2.94
N ARG A 143 0.98 -16.72 -3.71
CA ARG A 143 1.01 -16.55 -5.18
C ARG A 143 -0.20 -17.19 -5.83
N ALA A 144 -0.56 -18.41 -5.43
CA ALA A 144 -1.75 -19.09 -5.92
C ALA A 144 -3.06 -18.31 -5.59
N ALA A 145 -3.14 -17.73 -4.39
CA ALA A 145 -4.29 -16.91 -4.00
C ALA A 145 -4.38 -15.60 -4.82
N VAL A 146 -3.24 -14.93 -5.05
CA VAL A 146 -3.17 -13.73 -5.90
C VAL A 146 -3.57 -14.05 -7.34
N ASP A 147 -3.04 -15.12 -7.91
CA ASP A 147 -3.38 -15.57 -9.27
C ASP A 147 -4.88 -15.89 -9.40
N ALA A 148 -5.45 -16.58 -8.40
CA ALA A 148 -6.87 -16.87 -8.35
C ALA A 148 -7.72 -15.59 -8.27
N SER A 149 -7.29 -14.59 -7.48
CA SER A 149 -7.99 -13.30 -7.36
C SER A 149 -7.99 -12.49 -8.67
N HIS A 150 -6.93 -12.60 -9.47
CA HIS A 150 -6.86 -11.99 -10.80
C HIS A 150 -7.68 -12.77 -11.83
N ALA A 151 -7.72 -14.09 -11.70
CA ALA A 151 -8.44 -14.95 -12.63
C ALA A 151 -9.96 -14.70 -12.61
N ARG A 152 -10.54 -14.24 -11.48
CA ARG A 152 -11.88 -13.64 -11.20
C ARG A 152 -13.12 -14.07 -12.02
N SER A 153 -13.03 -15.08 -12.87
CA SER A 153 -13.97 -15.35 -13.95
C SER A 153 -14.40 -16.81 -14.05
N ASP A 154 -13.87 -17.74 -13.25
CA ASP A 154 -14.31 -19.13 -13.34
C ASP A 154 -14.20 -19.87 -12.00
N ASN A 155 -15.06 -20.88 -11.82
CA ASN A 155 -15.13 -21.81 -10.68
C ASN A 155 -13.78 -22.43 -10.22
N ARG A 156 -12.68 -22.18 -10.92
CA ARG A 156 -11.31 -22.59 -10.54
C ARG A 156 -10.77 -21.87 -9.31
N VAL A 157 -11.27 -20.67 -9.00
CA VAL A 157 -10.87 -19.94 -7.78
C VAL A 157 -11.23 -20.75 -6.54
N GLN A 158 -12.40 -21.37 -6.50
CA GLN A 158 -12.82 -22.23 -5.40
C GLN A 158 -11.96 -23.50 -5.30
N ASP A 159 -11.61 -24.12 -6.44
CA ASP A 159 -10.73 -25.31 -6.44
C ASP A 159 -9.30 -25.01 -5.97
N THR A 160 -8.71 -23.88 -6.40
CA THR A 160 -7.37 -23.46 -5.97
C THR A 160 -7.36 -23.05 -4.49
N LEU A 161 -8.40 -22.36 -4.02
CA LEU A 161 -8.55 -22.00 -2.61
C LEU A 161 -8.73 -23.23 -1.73
N ALA A 162 -9.61 -24.16 -2.13
CA ALA A 162 -9.79 -25.43 -1.44
C ALA A 162 -8.49 -26.25 -1.39
N THR A 163 -7.70 -26.24 -2.48
CA THR A 163 -6.39 -26.91 -2.51
C THR A 163 -5.39 -26.24 -1.56
N THR A 164 -5.38 -24.91 -1.51
CA THR A 164 -4.48 -24.12 -0.65
C THR A 164 -4.84 -24.30 0.82
N LEU A 165 -6.13 -24.26 1.15
CA LEU A 165 -6.65 -24.49 2.50
C LEU A 165 -6.46 -25.95 2.96
N THR A 166 -6.60 -26.91 2.05
CA THR A 166 -6.27 -28.32 2.31
C THR A 166 -4.77 -28.50 2.58
N ALA A 167 -3.90 -27.83 1.80
CA ALA A 167 -2.45 -27.84 2.02
C ALA A 167 -2.08 -27.18 3.37
N LEU A 168 -2.86 -26.20 3.81
CA LEU A 168 -2.72 -25.50 5.09
C LEU A 168 -3.44 -26.19 6.26
N GLY A 169 -4.17 -27.28 6.02
CA GLY A 169 -4.83 -28.10 7.04
C GLY A 169 -6.14 -27.51 7.62
N ALA A 170 -6.82 -26.65 6.88
CA ALA A 170 -8.10 -26.07 7.29
C ALA A 170 -9.28 -26.94 6.83
N ASP A 171 -9.98 -27.55 7.79
CA ASP A 171 -11.30 -28.16 7.58
C ASP A 171 -12.40 -27.13 7.94
N GLU A 172 -13.44 -27.05 7.10
CA GLU A 172 -14.79 -26.47 7.33
C GLU A 172 -15.13 -25.05 6.76
N ASP A 173 -16.25 -25.05 6.00
CA ASP A 173 -17.10 -23.98 5.42
C ASP A 173 -16.54 -23.03 4.33
N ASP A 174 -16.85 -23.35 3.05
CA ASP A 174 -16.44 -22.66 1.81
C ASP A 174 -16.69 -21.13 1.81
N ALA A 175 -17.74 -20.66 2.48
CA ALA A 175 -18.15 -19.25 2.48
C ALA A 175 -17.36 -18.39 3.50
N GLN A 176 -16.99 -18.95 4.65
CA GLN A 176 -16.14 -18.26 5.62
C GLN A 176 -14.69 -18.21 5.14
N GLN A 177 -14.25 -19.26 4.45
CA GLN A 177 -12.92 -19.36 3.86
C GLN A 177 -12.68 -18.31 2.76
N THR A 178 -13.65 -18.09 1.86
CA THR A 178 -13.48 -17.09 0.79
C THR A 178 -13.29 -15.68 1.34
N ALA A 179 -14.07 -15.28 2.36
CA ALA A 179 -13.90 -13.99 3.02
C ALA A 179 -12.58 -13.88 3.79
N ALA A 180 -12.14 -14.98 4.42
CA ALA A 180 -10.86 -15.03 5.12
C ALA A 180 -9.67 -14.88 4.17
N ILE A 181 -9.74 -15.45 2.95
CA ILE A 181 -8.70 -15.22 1.94
C ILE A 181 -8.70 -13.77 1.45
N ASP A 182 -9.86 -13.17 1.19
CA ASP A 182 -9.90 -11.77 0.75
C ASP A 182 -9.31 -10.83 1.82
N ASP A 183 -9.67 -11.03 3.08
CA ASP A 183 -9.14 -10.27 4.22
C ASP A 183 -7.63 -10.55 4.40
N ALA A 184 -7.16 -11.80 4.21
CA ALA A 184 -5.75 -12.16 4.28
C ALA A 184 -4.92 -11.59 3.12
N LEU A 185 -5.45 -11.56 1.89
CA LEU A 185 -4.83 -10.91 0.74
C LEU A 185 -4.72 -9.40 0.95
N GLN A 186 -5.73 -8.78 1.57
CA GLN A 186 -5.65 -7.38 1.96
C GLN A 186 -4.54 -7.17 3.00
N ALA A 187 -4.47 -7.99 4.04
CA ALA A 187 -3.41 -7.90 5.05
C ALA A 187 -2.00 -8.08 4.43
N ALA A 188 -1.86 -9.00 3.48
CA ALA A 188 -0.62 -9.21 2.73
C ALA A 188 -0.20 -7.97 1.93
N ALA A 189 -1.16 -7.35 1.25
CA ALA A 189 -0.92 -6.10 0.52
C ALA A 189 -0.54 -4.95 1.48
N GLU A 190 -1.19 -4.84 2.63
CA GLU A 190 -0.87 -3.83 3.65
C GLU A 190 0.53 -4.04 4.25
N ALA A 191 0.96 -5.29 4.43
CA ALA A 191 2.27 -5.60 5.00
C ALA A 191 3.45 -5.11 4.15
N VAL A 192 3.28 -5.01 2.82
CA VAL A 192 4.31 -4.50 1.91
C VAL A 192 4.17 -3.01 1.59
N GLN A 193 3.09 -2.36 2.04
CA GLN A 193 2.90 -0.93 1.89
C GLN A 193 3.80 -0.13 2.84
N ARG A 194 4.13 1.09 2.41
CA ARG A 194 4.93 2.09 3.13
C ARG A 194 4.09 3.36 3.30
N GLU A 195 4.10 3.88 4.52
CA GLU A 195 3.53 5.20 4.81
C GLU A 195 4.59 6.26 4.56
N ILE A 196 4.35 7.11 3.56
CA ILE A 196 5.24 8.20 3.19
C ILE A 196 4.62 9.50 3.73
N PRO A 197 5.33 10.25 4.59
CA PRO A 197 4.81 11.51 5.11
C PRO A 197 4.64 12.53 3.97
N VAL A 198 3.52 13.25 4.00
CA VAL A 198 3.21 14.32 3.04
C VAL A 198 3.32 15.66 3.76
N TYR A 199 4.07 16.58 3.17
CA TYR A 199 4.39 17.90 3.70
C TYR A 199 3.75 19.02 2.87
N GLU A 200 3.75 20.24 3.40
CA GLU A 200 3.55 21.44 2.59
C GLU A 200 4.77 21.70 1.71
N SER A 201 4.70 22.71 0.83
CA SER A 201 5.82 23.10 -0.05
C SER A 201 7.07 23.52 0.74
N ASP A 202 6.94 23.81 2.04
CA ASP A 202 8.05 24.10 2.94
C ASP A 202 8.93 22.87 3.26
N GLY A 203 8.46 21.65 2.95
CA GLY A 203 9.16 20.40 3.22
C GLY A 203 9.28 20.03 4.70
N THR A 204 8.61 20.74 5.61
CA THR A 204 8.73 20.53 7.06
C THR A 204 7.39 20.37 7.77
N THR A 205 6.34 21.04 7.28
CA THR A 205 5.00 20.96 7.86
C THR A 205 4.29 19.73 7.35
N GLN A 206 4.21 18.67 8.16
CA GLN A 206 3.49 17.46 7.78
C GLN A 206 1.97 17.69 7.78
N ILE A 207 1.31 17.31 6.68
CA ILE A 207 -0.13 17.49 6.44
C ILE A 207 -0.91 16.19 6.24
N GLY A 208 -0.20 15.06 6.06
CA GLY A 208 -0.82 13.76 5.86
C GLY A 208 0.19 12.63 5.63
N VAL A 209 -0.33 11.52 5.13
CA VAL A 209 0.45 10.35 4.70
C VAL A 209 -0.03 9.90 3.33
N PHE A 210 0.89 9.43 2.51
CA PHE A 210 0.69 8.80 1.21
C PHE A 210 1.08 7.33 1.34
N ILE A 211 0.31 6.44 0.73
CA ILE A 211 0.55 5.00 0.80
C ILE A 211 1.19 4.56 -0.51
N SER A 212 2.37 3.94 -0.40
CA SER A 212 3.11 3.40 -1.54
C SER A 212 3.35 1.91 -1.32
N GLY A 213 2.99 1.09 -2.30
CA GLY A 213 3.15 -0.36 -2.29
C GLY A 213 3.42 -0.87 -3.69
#